data_AF-A0A6D2GDH5-F1
#
_entry.id   AF-A0A6D2GDH5-F1
#
_cell.length_a   1.000
_cell.length_b   1.000
_cell.length_c   1.000
_cell.angle_alpha   90.00
_cell.angle_beta   90.00
_cell.angle_gamma   90.00
#
_symmetry.space_group_name_H-M   'P 1'
#
loop_
_entity.id
_entity.type
_entity.pdbx_description
1 polymer ?
#
loop_
_entity_poly.entity_id
_entity_poly.type
_entity_poly.pdbx_seq_one_letter_code
_entity_poly.pdbx_strand_id
1 'polypeptide(L)' 'MKKKLIVMLLASLSVHAASVSARTLHFGTSATYAPYEFVDADNKIVGFDIDVANAVCKEMQSGVLIH' A
#
# COMPACT_ATOMS: atom_id res chain seq x y z
N MET A 1 18.78 -27.85 -31.30
CA MET A 1 19.34 -26.78 -30.42
C MET A 1 18.46 -25.52 -30.40
N LYS A 2 18.01 -25.01 -31.56
CA LYS A 2 17.17 -23.80 -31.69
C LYS A 2 15.85 -23.83 -30.87
N LYS A 3 15.18 -24.99 -30.78
CA LYS A 3 13.93 -25.16 -30.01
C LYS A 3 14.12 -25.07 -28.48
N LYS A 4 15.26 -25.54 -27.96
CA LYS A 4 15.58 -25.46 -26.52
C LYS A 4 15.96 -24.03 -26.12
N LEU A 5 16.58 -23.29 -27.02
CA LEU A 5 16.93 -21.88 -26.84
C LEU A 5 15.69 -20.99 -26.76
N ILE A 6 14.66 -21.27 -27.58
CA ILE A 6 13.37 -20.56 -27.54
C ILE A 6 12.64 -20.83 -26.22
N VAL A 7 12.60 -22.08 -25.74
CA VAL A 7 11.97 -22.42 -24.45
C VAL A 7 12.68 -21.73 -23.28
N MET A 8 14.01 -21.66 -23.32
CA MET A 8 14.79 -20.96 -22.29
C MET A 8 14.56 -19.44 -22.30
N LEU A 9 14.36 -18.85 -23.47
CA LEU A 9 14.06 -17.42 -23.63
C LEU A 9 12.63 -17.06 -23.17
N LEU A 10 11.63 -17.93 -23.41
CA LEU A 10 10.28 -17.72 -22.91
C LEU A 10 10.19 -17.85 -21.38
N ALA A 11 10.97 -18.75 -20.78
CA ALA A 11 11.02 -18.91 -19.32
C ALA A 11 11.60 -17.69 -18.58
N SER A 12 12.51 -16.94 -19.22
CA SER A 12 13.08 -15.71 -18.64
C SER A 12 12.12 -14.51 -18.63
N LEU A 13 11.06 -14.53 -19.45
CA LEU A 13 10.11 -13.41 -19.54
C LEU A 13 9.04 -13.46 -18.42
N SER A 14 8.85 -14.62 -17.79
CA SER A 14 7.82 -14.84 -16.75
C SER A 14 8.11 -14.12 -15.42
N VAL A 15 9.33 -13.61 -15.22
CA VAL A 15 9.77 -13.04 -13.93
C VAL A 15 9.69 -11.50 -13.89
N HIS A 16 9.37 -10.84 -15.01
CA HIS A 16 9.36 -9.37 -15.09
C HIS A 16 8.00 -8.71 -14.74
N ALA A 17 6.99 -9.47 -14.31
CA ALA A 17 5.64 -8.96 -14.08
C ALA A 17 5.37 -8.42 -12.66
N ALA A 18 6.36 -8.38 -11.77
CA ALA A 18 6.12 -8.07 -10.35
C ALA A 18 7.00 -6.92 -9.82
N SER A 19 6.79 -5.72 -10.36
CA SER A 19 7.26 -4.48 -9.72
C SER A 19 6.20 -3.39 -9.78
N VAL A 20 5.01 -3.65 -9.23
CA VAL A 20 4.16 -2.56 -8.72
C VAL A 20 4.82 -2.09 -7.43
N SER A 21 5.62 -1.02 -7.52
CA SER A 21 6.06 -0.29 -6.34
C SER A 21 4.80 0.35 -5.74
N ALA A 22 4.31 -0.20 -4.64
CA ALA A 22 3.17 0.36 -3.92
C ALA A 22 3.52 1.79 -3.49
N ARG A 23 2.82 2.78 -4.03
CA ARG A 23 3.03 4.19 -3.69
C ARG A 23 2.50 4.43 -2.28
N THR A 24 3.26 5.09 -1.42
CA THR A 24 2.79 5.48 -0.08
C THR A 24 2.04 6.81 -0.17
N LEU A 25 0.82 6.86 0.37
CA LEU A 25 0.06 8.08 0.53
C LEU A 25 0.26 8.65 1.94
N HIS A 26 0.43 9.96 2.00
CA HIS A 26 0.67 10.71 3.24
C HIS A 26 -0.59 11.50 3.59
N PHE A 27 -1.15 11.22 4.76
CA PHE A 27 -2.31 11.92 5.31
C PHE A 27 -1.84 12.76 6.50
N GLY A 28 -2.20 14.04 6.52
CA GLY A 28 -1.95 14.92 7.68
C GLY A 28 -3.25 15.18 8.42
N THR A 29 -3.21 15.10 9.75
CA THR A 29 -4.38 15.24 10.64
C THR A 29 -4.02 16.02 11.90
N SER A 30 -5.03 16.59 12.58
CA SER A 30 -4.85 17.26 13.87
C SER A 30 -5.01 16.29 15.07
N ALA A 31 -5.45 15.05 14.84
CA ALA A 31 -5.63 13.97 15.84
C ALA A 31 -6.25 14.42 17.19
N THR A 32 -7.19 15.36 17.15
CA THR A 32 -7.76 16.05 18.32
C THR A 32 -9.28 16.04 18.33
N TYR A 33 -9.91 15.27 17.43
CA TYR A 33 -11.32 15.33 17.15
C TYR A 33 -11.96 13.93 17.11
N ALA A 34 -12.12 13.34 18.31
CA ALA A 34 -12.85 12.08 18.45
C ALA A 34 -14.33 12.23 18.04
N PRO A 35 -14.94 11.22 17.37
CA PRO A 35 -14.39 9.90 17.05
C PRO A 35 -13.71 9.81 15.67
N TYR A 36 -13.48 10.94 14.99
CA TYR A 36 -12.97 10.97 13.61
C TYR A 36 -11.47 10.75 13.52
N GLU A 37 -10.72 11.46 14.36
CA GLU A 37 -9.26 11.38 14.41
C GLU A 37 -8.76 11.79 15.80
N PHE A 38 -8.13 10.88 16.53
CA PHE A 38 -7.66 11.11 17.89
C PHE A 38 -6.52 10.16 18.25
N VAL A 39 -5.75 10.52 19.28
CA VAL A 39 -4.71 9.64 19.83
C VAL A 39 -5.30 8.71 20.89
N ASP A 40 -5.08 7.40 20.75
CA ASP A 40 -5.50 6.40 21.72
C ASP A 40 -4.50 6.23 22.90
N ALA A 41 -4.80 5.30 23.81
CA ALA A 41 -3.95 5.01 24.96
C ALA A 41 -2.56 4.43 24.58
N ASP A 42 -2.42 3.91 23.35
CA ASP A 42 -1.16 3.37 22.82
C ASP A 42 -0.35 4.45 22.06
N ASN A 43 -0.78 5.71 22.10
CA ASN A 43 -0.23 6.82 21.31
C ASN A 43 -0.35 6.63 19.79
N LYS A 44 -1.38 5.93 19.32
CA LYS A 44 -1.68 5.80 17.88
C LYS A 44 -2.79 6.75 17.48
N ILE A 45 -2.65 7.34 16.29
CA ILE A 45 -3.75 8.09 15.67
C ILE A 45 -4.77 7.07 15.15
N VAL A 46 -5.98 7.16 15.65
CA VAL A 46 -7.11 6.27 15.34
C VAL A 46 -8.39 7.09 15.10
N GLY A 47 -9.43 6.44 14.60
CA GLY A 47 -10.74 7.05 14.38
C GLY A 47 -11.29 6.79 12.98
N PHE A 48 -12.50 7.27 12.72
CA PHE A 48 -13.20 7.05 11.46
C PHE A 48 -12.39 7.48 10.22
N ASP A 49 -11.72 8.63 10.26
CA ASP A 49 -10.95 9.14 9.12
C ASP A 49 -9.72 8.26 8.83
N ILE A 50 -9.15 7.65 9.88
CA ILE A 50 -8.05 6.70 9.79
C ILE A 50 -8.51 5.39 9.15
N ASP A 51 -9.70 4.90 9.52
CA ASP A 51 -10.31 3.72 8.91
C ASP A 51 -10.58 3.93 7.41
N VAL A 52 -11.08 5.11 7.04
CA VAL A 52 -11.30 5.50 5.64
C VAL A 52 -9.99 5.54 4.87
N ALA A 53 -8.94 6.19 5.40
CA ALA A 53 -7.63 6.27 4.74
C ALA A 53 -7.04 4.87 4.47
N ASN A 54 -7.14 3.97 5.45
CA ASN A 54 -6.72 2.58 5.32
C ASN A 54 -7.52 1.81 4.26
N ALA A 55 -8.85 1.97 4.25
CA ALA A 55 -9.71 1.32 3.25
C ALA A 55 -9.40 1.80 1.83
N VAL A 56 -9.25 3.11 1.62
CA VAL A 56 -8.90 3.69 0.32
C VAL A 56 -7.55 3.17 -0.16
N CYS A 57 -6.52 3.18 0.69
CA CYS A 57 -5.20 2.72 0.29
C CYS A 57 -5.16 1.21 0.00
N LYS A 58 -5.98 0.41 0.69
CA LYS A 58 -6.16 -1.00 0.40
C LYS A 58 -6.71 -1.22 -1.02
N GLU A 59 -7.75 -0.49 -1.40
CA GLU A 59 -8.32 -0.55 -2.76
C GLU A 59 -7.31 -0.07 -3.82
N MET A 60 -6.48 0.90 -3.47
CA MET A 60 -5.43 1.43 -4.35
C MET A 60 -4.13 0.60 -4.35
N GLN A 61 -4.05 -0.50 -3.60
CA GLN A 61 -2.83 -1.29 -3.41
C GLN A 61 -1.61 -0.42 -3.04
N SER A 62 -1.86 0.53 -2.14
CA SER A 62 -0.94 1.59 -1.74
C SER A 62 -0.67 1.53 -0.23
N GLY A 63 0.46 2.10 0.21
CA GLY A 63 0.77 2.24 1.64
C GLY A 63 0.09 3.45 2.27
N VAL A 64 -0.17 3.39 3.58
CA VAL A 64 -0.66 4.52 4.41
C VAL A 64 0.46 5.02 5.30
N LEU A 65 0.63 6.34 5.37
CA LEU A 65 1.41 7.02 6.40
C LEU A 65 0.61 8.22 6.92
N ILE A 66 0.35 8.25 8.23
CA ILE A 66 -0.43 9.30 8.88
C ILE A 66 0.51 10.14 9.75
N HIS A 67 0.41 11.46 9.59
CA HIS A 67 1.19 12.49 10.28
C HIS A 67 0.31 13.28 11.23
#